data_AF-A0A086KKJ3-F1
#
_entry.id   AF-A0A086KKJ3-F1
#
_cell.length_a   1.000
_cell.length_b   1.000
_cell.length_c   1.000
_cell.angle_alpha   90.00
_cell.angle_beta   90.00
_cell.angle_gamma   90.00
#
_symmetry.space_group_name_H-M   'P 1'
#
loop_
_entity.id
_entity.type
_entity.pdbx_description
1 polymer ?
#
loop_
_entity_poly.entity_id
_entity_poly.type
_entity_poly.pdbx_seq_one_letter_code
_entity_poly.pdbx_strand_id
1 'polypeptide(L)'
;MFLETLCLRHVGWSLRKEFIFSRNWVRRSQVIDTMKEWKEIHWTDAPGYMPLLTEKIQFFSTCCKKLPKQLKDSDAYLELKKEIDDFIEILPLLEELSKKSIMPRHWKQVEEITGKSFNVENEMLRLQTLTDAGLLQFKDDIVDICDSADKQLIIEEKLSDIEHAWKQTSFDFGTWKTRDYPCVLQGGRVAEIQEALEESQMSLNTMNAMRHVAPFKERVVNMLTTLSDVSDTIDSWTKVQVLWTSLEPVFTGGDIAKQMPAEAKRFHGIDKDWTTIMSKAAETATVVECCQNELLKQLLPVLHGGLESCQKSLESYLEGKRNKFPRFYFVSNPVLLKILSQGSDADSVQEDFEKLFDAISRVVFDKEDRKKIVKIKTVAGSAEEVVTLSAPLKVEGNIEDWLKGLEVQMQRSIRRDCKYAAHETALVGSQLSLRDFCDRYIAQ
;
A
#
# COMPACT_ATOMS: atom_id res chain seq x y z
N MET A 1 76.36 -32.85 68.15
CA MET A 1 76.00 -32.68 66.72
C MET A 1 74.64 -33.32 66.38
N PHE A 2 73.63 -33.22 67.27
CA PHE A 2 72.29 -33.81 67.04
C PHE A 2 71.12 -32.92 67.51
N LEU A 3 71.40 -31.71 68.01
CA LEU A 3 70.37 -30.75 68.45
C LEU A 3 70.23 -29.52 67.52
N GLU A 4 71.18 -29.28 66.61
CA GLU A 4 71.06 -28.21 65.60
C GLU A 4 70.22 -28.61 64.37
N THR A 5 70.02 -29.92 64.13
CA THR A 5 69.34 -30.42 62.93
C THR A 5 67.82 -30.50 63.05
N LEU A 6 67.26 -30.47 64.27
CA LEU A 6 65.80 -30.50 64.48
C LEU A 6 65.17 -29.09 64.44
N CYS A 7 65.89 -28.05 64.86
CA CYS A 7 65.36 -26.68 64.85
C CYS A 7 65.19 -26.15 63.41
N LEU A 8 66.10 -26.49 62.49
CA LEU A 8 66.03 -26.07 61.08
C LEU A 8 64.92 -26.77 60.26
N ARG A 9 64.47 -27.97 60.65
CA ARG A 9 63.35 -28.65 59.98
C ARG A 9 61.98 -28.08 60.38
N HIS A 10 61.81 -27.65 61.63
CA HIS A 10 60.55 -27.04 62.06
C HIS A 10 60.38 -25.60 61.53
N VAL A 11 61.48 -24.83 61.47
CA VAL A 11 61.49 -23.48 60.90
C VAL A 11 61.30 -23.53 59.37
N GLY A 12 61.86 -24.52 58.67
CA GLY A 12 61.66 -24.70 57.22
C GLY A 12 60.23 -25.11 56.80
N TRP A 13 59.48 -25.81 57.67
CA TRP A 13 58.06 -26.12 57.44
C TRP A 13 57.13 -24.94 57.77
N SER A 14 57.46 -24.14 58.80
CA SER A 14 56.77 -22.89 59.09
C SER A 14 57.00 -21.86 57.98
N LEU A 15 58.25 -21.68 57.54
CA LEU A 15 58.60 -20.78 56.45
C LEU A 15 58.03 -21.24 55.11
N ARG A 16 57.95 -22.55 54.79
CA ARG A 16 57.25 -22.99 53.56
C ARG A 16 55.75 -22.76 53.63
N LYS A 17 55.12 -22.96 54.79
CA LYS A 17 53.71 -22.59 54.99
C LYS A 17 53.52 -21.08 54.85
N GLU A 18 54.35 -20.26 55.47
CA GLU A 18 54.32 -18.79 55.36
C GLU A 18 54.67 -18.27 53.97
N PHE A 19 55.57 -18.92 53.22
CA PHE A 19 55.96 -18.51 51.87
C PHE A 19 54.91 -18.92 50.83
N ILE A 20 54.27 -20.09 51.01
CA ILE A 20 53.08 -20.47 50.24
C ILE A 20 51.91 -19.55 50.60
N PHE A 21 51.76 -19.20 51.88
CA PHE A 21 50.75 -18.25 52.34
C PHE A 21 50.98 -16.84 51.75
N SER A 22 52.22 -16.34 51.75
CA SER A 22 52.64 -15.06 51.17
C SER A 22 52.45 -15.01 49.64
N ARG A 23 52.91 -16.03 48.90
CA ARG A 23 52.74 -16.09 47.44
C ARG A 23 51.28 -16.25 47.02
N ASN A 24 50.46 -16.90 47.84
CA ASN A 24 49.01 -17.02 47.63
C ASN A 24 48.25 -15.78 48.10
N TRP A 25 48.73 -15.08 49.13
CA TRP A 25 48.23 -13.76 49.52
C TRP A 25 48.46 -12.72 48.44
N VAL A 26 49.59 -12.76 47.74
CA VAL A 26 49.84 -11.90 46.57
C VAL A 26 48.84 -12.19 45.45
N ARG A 27 48.47 -13.45 45.23
CA ARG A 27 47.40 -13.81 44.28
C ARG A 27 46.01 -13.36 44.75
N ARG A 28 45.71 -13.49 46.06
CA ARG A 28 44.46 -12.98 46.65
C ARG A 28 44.40 -11.45 46.58
N SER A 29 45.48 -10.75 46.91
CA SER A 29 45.60 -9.29 46.80
C SER A 29 45.42 -8.87 45.36
N GLN A 30 46.10 -9.51 44.39
CA GLN A 30 45.86 -9.21 42.98
C GLN A 30 44.40 -9.37 42.58
N VAL A 31 43.72 -10.45 42.96
CA VAL A 31 42.29 -10.60 42.64
C VAL A 31 41.46 -9.49 43.29
N ILE A 32 41.69 -9.17 44.56
CA ILE A 32 40.96 -8.13 45.30
C ILE A 32 41.25 -6.73 44.72
N ASP A 33 42.50 -6.45 44.35
CA ASP A 33 42.93 -5.17 43.79
C ASP A 33 42.36 -5.01 42.36
N THR A 34 42.37 -6.06 41.55
CA THR A 34 41.74 -6.04 40.23
C THR A 34 40.21 -5.90 40.35
N MET A 35 39.58 -6.55 41.33
CA MET A 35 38.14 -6.40 41.61
C MET A 35 37.79 -4.99 42.11
N LYS A 36 38.67 -4.35 42.89
CA LYS A 36 38.51 -2.93 43.29
C LYS A 36 38.65 -1.99 42.10
N GLU A 37 39.61 -2.24 41.22
CA GLU A 37 39.77 -1.47 39.98
C GLU A 37 38.50 -1.55 39.12
N TRP A 38 37.85 -2.71 39.04
CA TRP A 38 36.60 -2.87 38.28
C TRP A 38 35.41 -2.15 38.91
N LYS A 39 35.36 -2.11 40.24
CA LYS A 39 34.33 -1.38 40.99
C LYS A 39 34.40 0.13 40.76
N GLU A 40 35.57 0.67 40.42
CA GLU A 40 35.77 2.09 40.12
C GLU A 40 35.44 2.47 38.66
N ILE A 41 35.17 1.51 37.77
CA ILE A 41 34.82 1.78 36.37
C ILE A 41 33.47 2.50 36.28
N HIS A 42 33.43 3.58 35.49
CA HIS A 42 32.20 4.28 35.15
C HIS A 42 31.31 3.43 34.23
N TRP A 43 30.01 3.41 34.50
CA TRP A 43 29.05 2.58 33.77
C TRP A 43 28.98 2.88 32.28
N THR A 44 29.20 4.14 31.88
CA THR A 44 29.30 4.55 30.48
C THR A 44 30.42 3.84 29.71
N ASP A 45 31.54 3.57 30.37
CA ASP A 45 32.68 2.87 29.76
C ASP A 45 32.62 1.34 29.99
N ALA A 46 31.84 0.89 30.96
CA ALA A 46 31.72 -0.51 31.36
C ALA A 46 31.41 -1.49 30.20
N PRO A 47 30.51 -1.21 29.24
CA PRO A 47 30.24 -2.13 28.12
C PRO A 47 31.50 -2.47 27.31
N GLY A 48 32.42 -1.52 27.13
CA GLY A 48 33.68 -1.75 26.41
C GLY A 48 34.68 -2.63 27.16
N TYR A 49 34.60 -2.67 28.50
CA TYR A 49 35.46 -3.49 29.34
C TYR A 49 34.87 -4.88 29.66
N MET A 50 33.55 -5.11 29.48
CA MET A 50 32.87 -6.39 29.80
C MET A 50 33.55 -7.66 29.25
N PRO A 51 34.04 -7.71 27.99
CA PRO A 51 34.72 -8.89 27.48
C PRO A 51 36.02 -9.19 28.23
N LEU A 52 36.75 -8.13 28.57
CA LEU A 52 38.05 -8.18 29.26
C LEU A 52 37.87 -8.55 30.75
N LEU A 53 36.78 -8.08 31.36
CA LEU A 53 36.35 -8.47 32.71
C LEU A 53 36.01 -9.96 32.76
N THR A 54 35.24 -10.46 31.80
CA THR A 54 34.84 -11.86 31.70
C THR A 54 36.04 -12.79 31.55
N GLU A 55 36.98 -12.47 30.66
CA GLU A 55 38.21 -13.25 30.47
C GLU A 55 39.05 -13.32 31.75
N LYS A 56 39.25 -12.16 32.41
CA LYS A 56 40.03 -12.09 33.67
C LYS A 56 39.36 -12.84 34.82
N ILE A 57 38.04 -12.75 34.98
CA ILE A 57 37.30 -13.50 35.99
C ILE A 57 37.38 -15.01 35.75
N GLN A 58 37.25 -15.47 34.51
CA GLN A 58 37.41 -16.89 34.17
C GLN A 58 38.84 -17.38 34.43
N PHE A 59 39.84 -16.54 34.15
CA PHE A 59 41.23 -16.81 34.50
C PHE A 59 41.41 -16.94 36.03
N PHE A 60 40.83 -16.03 36.82
CA PHE A 60 40.88 -16.09 38.28
C PHE A 60 40.15 -17.31 38.85
N SER A 61 39.00 -17.71 38.29
CA SER A 61 38.30 -18.95 38.66
C SER A 61 39.15 -20.19 38.38
N THR A 62 39.81 -20.24 37.21
CA THR A 62 40.71 -21.33 36.83
C THR A 62 41.92 -21.42 37.76
N CYS A 63 42.49 -20.27 38.11
CA CYS A 63 43.59 -20.18 39.08
C CYS A 63 43.15 -20.64 40.47
N CYS A 64 41.95 -20.27 40.91
CA CYS A 64 41.39 -20.70 42.19
C CYS A 64 41.15 -22.22 42.23
N LYS A 65 40.63 -22.82 41.15
CA LYS A 65 40.43 -24.28 41.04
C LYS A 65 41.75 -25.07 41.14
N LYS A 66 42.86 -24.52 40.64
CA LYS A 66 44.21 -25.12 40.65
C LYS A 66 44.95 -25.02 41.99
N LEU A 67 44.36 -24.40 43.02
CA LEU A 67 45.00 -24.29 44.35
C LEU A 67 45.12 -25.65 45.07
N PRO A 68 46.14 -25.85 45.93
CA PRO A 68 46.31 -27.07 46.73
C PRO A 68 45.13 -27.32 47.69
N LYS A 69 44.73 -28.60 47.88
CA LYS A 69 43.59 -28.99 48.73
C LYS A 69 43.63 -28.42 50.15
N GLN A 70 44.83 -28.33 50.75
CA GLN A 70 45.05 -27.83 52.12
C GLN A 70 44.66 -26.37 52.33
N LEU A 71 44.48 -25.60 51.25
CA LEU A 71 44.08 -24.19 51.30
C LEU A 71 42.62 -23.99 50.91
N LYS A 72 41.95 -25.05 50.40
CA LYS A 72 40.55 -24.98 49.98
C LYS A 72 39.56 -24.96 51.16
N ASP A 73 40.03 -25.37 52.34
CA ASP A 73 39.25 -25.42 53.57
C ASP A 73 39.41 -24.15 54.42
N SER A 74 40.19 -23.17 53.97
CA SER A 74 40.33 -21.88 54.66
C SER A 74 39.15 -20.97 54.35
N ASP A 75 38.60 -20.30 55.37
CA ASP A 75 37.52 -19.31 55.21
C ASP A 75 37.86 -18.26 54.14
N ALA A 76 39.13 -17.83 54.11
CA ALA A 76 39.72 -16.96 53.10
C ALA A 76 39.52 -17.40 51.64
N TYR A 77 39.62 -18.71 51.40
CA TYR A 77 39.44 -19.29 50.07
C TYR A 77 37.96 -19.42 49.72
N LEU A 78 37.12 -19.76 50.70
CA LEU A 78 35.66 -19.86 50.50
C LEU A 78 35.05 -18.49 50.19
N GLU A 79 35.49 -17.43 50.87
CA GLU A 79 35.11 -16.04 50.56
C GLU A 79 35.54 -15.64 49.14
N LEU A 80 36.81 -15.85 48.80
CA LEU A 80 37.33 -15.47 47.47
C LEU A 80 36.65 -16.25 46.35
N LYS A 81 36.40 -17.54 46.56
CA LYS A 81 35.70 -18.38 45.59
C LYS A 81 34.26 -17.91 45.42
N LYS A 82 33.56 -17.59 46.52
CA LYS A 82 32.19 -17.05 46.47
C LYS A 82 32.15 -15.73 45.71
N GLU A 83 33.04 -14.78 46.01
CA GLU A 83 33.12 -13.52 45.27
C GLU A 83 33.37 -13.75 43.77
N ILE A 84 34.29 -14.64 43.41
CA ILE A 84 34.54 -14.95 41.98
C ILE A 84 33.32 -15.59 41.32
N ASP A 85 32.67 -16.55 41.98
CA ASP A 85 31.48 -17.24 41.43
C ASP A 85 30.29 -16.26 41.31
N ASP A 86 30.07 -15.38 42.30
CA ASP A 86 29.07 -14.30 42.26
C ASP A 86 29.33 -13.33 41.08
N PHE A 87 30.59 -12.92 40.87
CA PHE A 87 30.97 -12.06 39.74
C PHE A 87 30.80 -12.74 38.39
N ILE A 88 31.07 -14.05 38.28
CA ILE A 88 30.81 -14.82 37.04
C ILE A 88 29.33 -14.78 36.68
N GLU A 89 28.45 -14.85 37.66
CA GLU A 89 27.01 -14.85 37.43
C GLU A 89 26.43 -13.45 37.20
N ILE A 90 27.01 -12.41 37.80
CA ILE A 90 26.60 -11.01 37.61
C ILE A 90 27.02 -10.47 36.25
N LEU A 91 28.21 -10.84 35.75
CA LEU A 91 28.74 -10.25 34.52
C LEU A 91 27.80 -10.37 33.30
N PRO A 92 27.21 -11.55 33.00
CA PRO A 92 26.22 -11.66 31.92
C PRO A 92 25.00 -10.75 32.12
N LEU A 93 24.54 -10.56 33.36
CA LEU A 93 23.43 -9.65 33.65
C LEU A 93 23.82 -8.19 33.38
N LEU A 94 25.05 -7.81 33.70
CA LEU A 94 25.54 -6.46 33.42
C LEU A 94 25.76 -6.25 31.92
N GLU A 95 26.19 -7.27 31.19
CA GLU A 95 26.28 -7.23 29.72
C GLU A 95 24.90 -7.01 29.10
N GLU A 96 23.88 -7.77 29.54
CA GLU A 96 22.48 -7.62 29.12
C GLU A 96 21.94 -6.22 29.45
N LEU A 97 22.18 -5.71 30.66
CA LEU A 97 21.76 -4.36 31.09
C LEU A 97 22.52 -3.23 30.37
N SER A 98 23.65 -3.54 29.72
CA SER A 98 24.45 -2.58 28.96
C SER A 98 24.01 -2.44 27.49
N LYS A 99 23.06 -3.27 27.03
CA LYS A 99 22.53 -3.21 25.67
C LYS A 99 21.82 -1.89 25.40
N LYS A 100 21.88 -1.45 24.14
CA LYS A 100 21.18 -0.24 23.65
C LYS A 100 19.65 -0.34 23.72
N SER A 101 19.10 -1.55 23.83
CA SER A 101 17.67 -1.80 24.05
C SER A 101 17.19 -1.32 25.41
N ILE A 102 18.09 -1.19 26.38
CA ILE A 102 17.76 -0.77 27.74
C ILE A 102 17.62 0.76 27.78
N MET A 103 16.39 1.20 28.04
CA MET A 103 15.99 2.61 28.11
C MET A 103 15.70 2.99 29.57
N PRO A 104 15.58 4.28 29.91
CA PRO A 104 15.30 4.72 31.29
C PRO A 104 14.08 4.06 31.94
N ARG A 105 13.08 3.68 31.12
CA ARG A 105 11.89 2.92 31.57
C ARG A 105 12.21 1.53 32.13
N HIS A 106 13.19 0.83 31.55
CA HIS A 106 13.62 -0.49 32.01
C HIS A 106 14.45 -0.37 33.29
N TRP A 107 15.29 0.66 33.39
CA TRP A 107 16.04 0.95 34.61
C TRP A 107 15.12 1.23 35.80
N LYS A 108 14.02 1.97 35.60
CA LYS A 108 13.00 2.14 36.65
C LYS A 108 12.38 0.82 37.12
N GLN A 109 12.13 -0.12 36.21
CA GLN A 109 11.62 -1.45 36.59
C GLN A 109 12.65 -2.22 37.42
N VAL A 110 13.94 -2.12 37.08
CA VAL A 110 15.03 -2.73 37.86
C VAL A 110 15.17 -2.06 39.24
N GLU A 111 15.01 -0.73 39.33
CA GLU A 111 14.99 -0.01 40.61
C GLU A 111 13.83 -0.44 41.51
N GLU A 112 12.63 -0.63 40.94
CA GLU A 112 11.45 -1.07 41.67
C GLU A 112 11.61 -2.48 42.26
N ILE A 113 12.22 -3.40 41.50
CA ILE A 113 12.44 -4.79 41.94
C ILE A 113 13.55 -4.88 43.00
N THR A 114 14.66 -4.15 42.79
CA THR A 114 15.81 -4.19 43.69
C THR A 114 15.64 -3.30 44.92
N GLY A 115 14.68 -2.36 44.90
CA GLY A 115 14.47 -1.37 45.96
C GLY A 115 15.61 -0.37 46.10
N LYS A 116 16.49 -0.26 45.10
CA LYS A 116 17.66 0.63 45.08
C LYS A 116 17.58 1.55 43.89
N SER A 117 17.90 2.83 44.09
CA SER A 117 17.94 3.78 42.98
C SER A 117 19.30 3.74 42.29
N PHE A 118 19.25 3.48 41.00
CA PHE A 118 20.34 3.60 40.05
C PHE A 118 20.07 4.87 39.27
N ASN A 119 20.66 6.00 39.70
CA ASN A 119 20.61 7.25 38.94
C ASN A 119 21.42 7.09 37.63
N VAL A 120 20.87 6.39 36.64
CA VAL A 120 21.55 5.97 35.40
C VAL A 120 21.88 7.16 34.48
N GLU A 121 21.19 8.27 34.65
CA GLU A 121 21.50 9.54 33.97
C GLU A 121 22.75 10.24 34.53
N ASN A 122 23.28 9.78 35.66
CA ASN A 122 24.50 10.33 36.24
C ASN A 122 25.74 9.65 35.64
N GLU A 123 26.57 10.42 34.91
CA GLU A 123 27.86 9.96 34.37
C GLU A 123 28.83 9.41 35.44
N MET A 124 28.56 9.69 36.72
CA MET A 124 29.32 9.17 37.85
C MET A 124 28.84 7.80 38.35
N LEU A 125 27.85 7.15 37.71
CA LEU A 125 27.40 5.83 38.12
C LEU A 125 28.55 4.82 37.94
N ARG A 126 28.95 4.19 39.04
CA ARG A 126 30.04 3.21 39.08
C ARG A 126 29.49 1.79 39.02
N LEU A 127 30.27 0.88 38.45
CA LEU A 127 29.96 -0.54 38.43
C LEU A 127 29.71 -1.10 39.84
N GLN A 128 30.39 -0.55 40.84
CA GLN A 128 30.21 -0.90 42.24
C GLN A 128 28.75 -0.80 42.71
N THR A 129 28.03 0.25 42.31
CA THR A 129 26.65 0.48 42.75
C THR A 129 25.73 -0.63 42.27
N LEU A 130 26.00 -1.19 41.08
CA LEU A 130 25.25 -2.29 40.48
C LEU A 130 25.65 -3.64 41.08
N THR A 131 26.95 -3.87 41.34
CA THR A 131 27.39 -5.12 42.00
C THR A 131 26.91 -5.20 43.45
N ASP A 132 26.90 -4.07 44.16
CA ASP A 132 26.46 -3.97 45.55
C ASP A 132 24.92 -4.01 45.65
N ALA A 133 24.20 -3.94 44.52
CA ALA A 133 22.76 -3.99 44.46
C ALA A 133 22.17 -5.37 44.76
N GLY A 134 22.96 -6.44 44.66
CA GLY A 134 22.47 -7.80 44.84
C GLY A 134 21.61 -8.29 43.67
N LEU A 135 21.95 -7.90 42.44
CA LEU A 135 21.23 -8.27 41.19
C LEU A 135 21.02 -9.78 41.04
N LEU A 136 21.90 -10.61 41.60
CA LEU A 136 21.78 -12.07 41.60
C LEU A 136 20.49 -12.59 42.24
N GLN A 137 19.93 -11.87 43.23
CA GLN A 137 18.72 -12.30 43.93
C GLN A 137 17.48 -12.21 43.04
N PHE A 138 17.51 -11.33 42.03
CA PHE A 138 16.42 -11.06 41.10
C PHE A 138 16.84 -11.36 39.66
N LYS A 139 17.75 -12.32 39.48
CA LYS A 139 18.33 -12.67 38.18
C LYS A 139 17.27 -12.94 37.12
N ASP A 140 16.30 -13.79 37.42
CA ASP A 140 15.27 -14.20 36.45
C ASP A 140 14.38 -13.01 36.04
N ASP A 141 14.02 -12.14 36.98
CA ASP A 141 13.23 -10.93 36.70
C ASP A 141 14.00 -9.91 35.85
N ILE A 142 15.31 -9.75 36.11
CA ILE A 142 16.18 -8.85 35.33
C ILE A 142 16.34 -9.37 33.90
N VAL A 143 16.53 -10.69 33.72
CA VAL A 143 16.59 -11.31 32.39
C VAL A 143 15.28 -11.09 31.63
N ASP A 144 14.13 -11.27 32.30
CA ASP A 144 12.81 -11.01 31.69
C ASP A 144 12.64 -9.54 31.27
N ILE A 145 13.18 -8.58 32.04
CA ILE A 145 13.21 -7.15 31.68
C ILE A 145 14.09 -6.92 30.46
N CYS A 146 15.30 -7.49 30.42
CA CYS A 146 16.21 -7.36 29.28
C CYS A 146 15.61 -7.97 28.00
N ASP A 147 15.01 -9.16 28.08
CA ASP A 147 14.29 -9.80 26.98
C ASP A 147 13.10 -8.96 26.50
N SER A 148 12.39 -8.34 27.43
CA SER A 148 11.30 -7.40 27.12
C SER A 148 11.84 -6.15 26.42
N ALA A 149 12.99 -5.64 26.85
CA ALA A 149 13.63 -4.48 26.26
C ALA A 149 14.10 -4.73 24.82
N ASP A 150 14.70 -5.89 24.55
CA ASP A 150 15.11 -6.31 23.21
C ASP A 150 13.90 -6.38 22.26
N LYS A 151 12.78 -6.96 22.72
CA LYS A 151 11.52 -6.99 21.95
C LYS A 151 10.93 -5.60 21.73
N GLN A 152 11.03 -4.72 22.72
CA GLN A 152 10.57 -3.33 22.60
C GLN A 152 11.38 -2.54 21.57
N LEU A 153 12.70 -2.74 21.51
CA LEU A 153 13.55 -2.10 20.52
C LEU A 153 13.13 -2.49 19.10
N ILE A 154 12.85 -3.77 18.86
CA ILE A 154 12.37 -4.26 17.55
C ILE A 154 11.04 -3.59 17.15
N ILE A 155 10.12 -3.42 18.11
CA ILE A 155 8.84 -2.73 17.87
C ILE A 155 9.09 -1.25 17.54
N GLU A 156 9.99 -0.59 18.28
CA GLU A 156 10.33 0.82 18.10
C GLU A 156 10.97 1.10 16.74
N GLU A 157 11.93 0.27 16.32
CA GLU A 157 12.58 0.35 15.01
C GLU A 157 11.55 0.15 13.89
N LYS A 158 10.76 -0.94 13.94
CA LYS A 158 9.74 -1.22 12.92
C LYS A 158 8.67 -0.13 12.84
N LEU A 159 8.22 0.39 13.97
CA LEU A 159 7.24 1.48 14.00
C LEU A 159 7.83 2.76 13.39
N SER A 160 9.09 3.08 13.70
CA SER A 160 9.81 4.21 13.13
C SER A 160 9.99 4.08 11.62
N ASP A 161 10.30 2.87 11.12
CA ASP A 161 10.44 2.60 9.69
C ASP A 161 9.13 2.83 8.95
N ILE A 162 8.01 2.34 9.50
CA ILE A 162 6.67 2.57 8.94
C ILE A 162 6.35 4.08 8.95
N GLU A 163 6.56 4.75 10.08
CA GLU A 163 6.36 6.21 10.20
C GLU A 163 7.19 6.99 9.17
N HIS A 164 8.42 6.56 8.88
CA HIS A 164 9.29 7.21 7.91
C HIS A 164 8.86 6.94 6.47
N ALA A 165 8.50 5.69 6.16
CA ALA A 165 8.03 5.31 4.82
C ALA A 165 6.81 6.14 4.41
N TRP A 166 5.80 6.23 5.28
CA TRP A 166 4.56 6.96 4.97
C TRP A 166 4.69 8.48 4.92
N LYS A 167 5.77 9.04 5.47
CA LYS A 167 6.13 10.46 5.28
C LYS A 167 6.73 10.74 3.90
N GLN A 168 7.26 9.72 3.22
CA GLN A 168 7.92 9.84 1.92
C GLN A 168 7.06 9.34 0.76
N THR A 169 6.06 8.50 1.03
CA THR A 169 5.17 7.99 -0.01
C THR A 169 4.33 9.11 -0.62
N SER A 170 4.50 9.32 -1.93
CA SER A 170 3.72 10.25 -2.73
C SER A 170 2.83 9.55 -3.77
N PHE A 171 1.72 10.20 -4.10
CA PHE A 171 0.89 9.88 -5.25
C PHE A 171 1.52 10.38 -6.55
N ASP A 172 1.24 9.64 -7.62
CA ASP A 172 1.55 10.07 -8.98
C ASP A 172 0.28 10.57 -9.66
N PHE A 173 0.33 11.81 -10.13
CA PHE A 173 -0.77 12.45 -10.85
C PHE A 173 -0.51 12.42 -12.36
N GLY A 174 -1.56 12.15 -13.13
CA GLY A 174 -1.55 12.13 -14.59
C GLY A 174 -2.55 13.11 -15.19
N THR A 175 -2.41 13.32 -16.50
CA THR A 175 -3.35 14.07 -17.32
C THR A 175 -4.47 13.18 -17.85
N TRP A 176 -5.60 13.77 -18.22
CA TRP A 176 -6.73 13.04 -18.81
C TRP A 176 -7.08 13.59 -20.19
N LYS A 177 -6.88 12.77 -21.23
CA LYS A 177 -7.20 13.07 -22.63
C LYS A 177 -6.64 14.43 -23.09
N THR A 178 -7.53 15.40 -23.32
CA THR A 178 -7.22 16.74 -23.85
C THR A 178 -6.94 17.76 -22.75
N ARG A 179 -6.92 17.37 -21.48
CA ARG A 179 -6.60 18.26 -20.34
C ARG A 179 -5.11 18.19 -20.04
N ASP A 180 -4.42 19.32 -20.17
CA ASP A 180 -2.97 19.44 -19.98
C ASP A 180 -2.55 19.63 -18.50
N TYR A 181 -3.42 19.33 -17.54
CA TYR A 181 -3.15 19.48 -16.10
C TYR A 181 -3.43 18.17 -15.33
N PRO A 182 -2.75 17.94 -14.19
CA PRO A 182 -2.93 16.75 -13.38
C PRO A 182 -4.35 16.70 -12.81
N CYS A 183 -5.13 15.71 -13.26
CA CYS A 183 -6.55 15.57 -12.88
C CYS A 183 -6.98 14.13 -12.60
N VAL A 184 -6.04 13.17 -12.67
CA VAL A 184 -6.28 11.77 -12.32
C VAL A 184 -5.09 11.21 -11.54
N LEU A 185 -5.34 10.33 -10.59
CA LEU A 185 -4.34 9.48 -9.96
C LEU A 185 -3.95 8.36 -10.93
N GLN A 186 -2.66 8.05 -11.03
CA GLN A 186 -2.17 6.95 -11.86
C GLN A 186 -2.49 5.60 -11.22
N GLY A 187 -3.28 4.78 -11.91
CA GLY A 187 -3.80 3.51 -11.36
C GLY A 187 -2.72 2.52 -10.90
N GLY A 188 -1.59 2.45 -11.61
CA GLY A 188 -0.47 1.58 -11.21
C GLY A 188 0.09 1.97 -9.84
N ARG A 189 0.37 3.26 -9.65
CA ARG A 189 0.89 3.79 -8.38
C ARG A 189 -0.11 3.65 -7.24
N VAL A 190 -1.41 3.87 -7.51
CA VAL A 190 -2.46 3.69 -6.49
C VAL A 190 -2.53 2.25 -6.00
N ALA A 191 -2.41 1.26 -6.90
CA ALA A 191 -2.41 -0.15 -6.53
C ALA A 191 -1.21 -0.53 -5.67
N GLU A 192 0.00 -0.06 -6.02
CA GLU A 192 1.21 -0.23 -5.19
C GLU A 192 1.05 0.37 -3.80
N ILE A 193 0.46 1.57 -3.71
CA ILE A 193 0.20 2.24 -2.44
C ILE A 193 -0.79 1.43 -1.60
N GLN A 194 -1.89 0.93 -2.19
CA GLN A 194 -2.87 0.10 -1.48
C GLN A 194 -2.23 -1.17 -0.92
N GLU A 195 -1.42 -1.89 -1.71
CA GLU A 195 -0.70 -3.08 -1.26
C GLU A 195 0.25 -2.77 -0.09
N ALA A 196 1.04 -1.69 -0.18
CA ALA A 196 1.92 -1.25 0.90
C ALA A 196 1.14 -0.86 2.17
N LEU A 197 -0.08 -0.35 2.00
CA LEU A 197 -0.98 0.05 3.08
C LEU A 197 -1.49 -1.18 3.84
N GLU A 198 -1.94 -2.21 3.13
CA GLU A 198 -2.35 -3.49 3.71
C GLU A 198 -1.20 -4.16 4.47
N GLU A 199 0.02 -4.17 3.91
CA GLU A 199 1.21 -4.72 4.58
C GLU A 199 1.55 -3.95 5.87
N SER A 200 1.55 -2.61 5.80
CA SER A 200 1.83 -1.74 6.94
C SER A 200 0.79 -1.93 8.06
N GLN A 201 -0.49 -2.01 7.71
CA GLN A 201 -1.57 -2.28 8.65
C GLN A 201 -1.45 -3.67 9.28
N MET A 202 -1.08 -4.70 8.51
CA MET A 202 -0.86 -6.04 9.03
C MET A 202 0.32 -6.07 10.03
N SER A 203 1.41 -5.38 9.70
CA SER A 203 2.58 -5.24 10.58
C SER A 203 2.22 -4.53 11.89
N LEU A 204 1.49 -3.41 11.82
CA LEU A 204 1.03 -2.66 12.99
C LEU A 204 0.04 -3.47 13.85
N ASN A 205 -0.88 -4.21 13.24
CA ASN A 205 -1.79 -5.11 13.98
C ASN A 205 -1.02 -6.22 14.71
N THR A 206 -0.01 -6.78 14.06
CA THR A 206 0.88 -7.78 14.67
C THR A 206 1.61 -7.19 15.87
N MET A 207 2.17 -5.98 15.74
CA MET A 207 2.82 -5.28 16.85
C MET A 207 1.85 -4.95 17.99
N ASN A 208 0.62 -4.52 17.68
CA ASN A 208 -0.41 -4.23 18.67
C ASN A 208 -0.84 -5.47 19.48
N ALA A 209 -0.74 -6.67 18.89
CA ALA A 209 -1.01 -7.94 19.57
C ALA A 209 0.16 -8.41 20.46
N MET A 210 1.36 -7.83 20.33
CA MET A 210 2.51 -8.23 21.13
C MET A 210 2.37 -7.77 22.58
N ARG A 211 2.76 -8.64 23.53
CA ARG A 211 2.73 -8.33 24.97
C ARG A 211 3.54 -7.08 25.36
N HIS A 212 4.64 -6.82 24.65
CA HIS A 212 5.60 -5.77 24.98
C HIS A 212 5.28 -4.41 24.33
N VAL A 213 4.12 -4.26 23.68
CA VAL A 213 3.73 -3.01 22.98
C VAL A 213 3.33 -1.87 23.91
N ALA A 214 3.18 -2.11 25.22
CA ALA A 214 2.59 -1.16 26.16
C ALA A 214 3.11 0.29 26.06
N PRO A 215 4.43 0.56 25.94
CA PRO A 215 4.95 1.92 25.79
C PRO A 215 4.62 2.61 24.45
N PHE A 216 4.32 1.81 23.43
CA PHE A 216 4.10 2.27 22.05
C PHE A 216 2.64 2.16 21.61
N LYS A 217 1.77 1.61 22.46
CA LYS A 217 0.39 1.28 22.11
C LYS A 217 -0.38 2.47 21.54
N GLU A 218 -0.23 3.65 22.14
CA GLU A 218 -0.86 4.88 21.63
C GLU A 218 -0.35 5.23 20.23
N ARG A 219 0.96 5.20 20.00
CA ARG A 219 1.56 5.49 18.67
C ARG A 219 1.11 4.47 17.62
N VAL A 220 1.10 3.18 17.95
CA VAL A 220 0.66 2.10 17.04
C VAL A 220 -0.82 2.28 16.69
N VAL A 221 -1.69 2.55 17.67
CA VAL A 221 -3.13 2.75 17.44
C VAL A 221 -3.39 4.02 16.62
N ASN A 222 -2.67 5.11 16.88
CA ASN A 222 -2.80 6.35 16.12
C ASN A 222 -2.36 6.15 14.66
N MET A 223 -1.25 5.43 14.43
CA MET A 223 -0.82 5.09 13.08
C MET A 223 -1.81 4.15 12.38
N LEU A 224 -2.33 3.13 13.06
CA LEU A 224 -3.37 2.25 12.51
C LEU A 224 -4.61 3.01 12.08
N THR A 225 -5.11 3.89 12.95
CA THR A 225 -6.27 4.75 12.64
C THR A 225 -5.98 5.63 11.43
N THR A 226 -4.79 6.24 11.40
CA THR A 226 -4.37 7.11 10.29
C THR A 226 -4.32 6.35 8.97
N LEU A 227 -3.67 5.17 8.94
CA LEU A 227 -3.60 4.36 7.72
C LEU A 227 -4.98 3.82 7.31
N SER A 228 -5.82 3.41 8.26
CA SER A 228 -7.21 3.00 7.96
C SER A 228 -7.98 4.12 7.28
N ASP A 229 -7.92 5.34 7.82
CA ASP A 229 -8.56 6.52 7.23
C ASP A 229 -8.02 6.82 5.81
N VAL A 230 -6.71 6.68 5.61
CA VAL A 230 -6.07 6.86 4.30
C VAL A 230 -6.61 5.82 3.31
N SER A 231 -6.71 4.55 3.71
CA SER A 231 -7.26 3.46 2.88
C SER A 231 -8.68 3.77 2.42
N ASP A 232 -9.56 4.12 3.36
CA ASP A 232 -10.96 4.44 3.06
C ASP A 232 -11.08 5.65 2.13
N THR A 233 -10.19 6.63 2.32
CA THR A 233 -10.14 7.84 1.49
C THR A 233 -9.69 7.49 0.07
N ILE A 234 -8.65 6.67 -0.11
CA ILE A 234 -8.16 6.22 -1.42
C ILE A 234 -9.24 5.43 -2.17
N ASP A 235 -9.96 4.54 -1.47
CA ASP A 235 -11.04 3.76 -2.07
C ASP A 235 -12.18 4.64 -2.57
N SER A 236 -12.61 5.60 -1.74
CA SER A 236 -13.62 6.58 -2.12
C SER A 236 -13.16 7.45 -3.30
N TRP A 237 -11.91 7.92 -3.26
CA TRP A 237 -11.32 8.73 -4.32
C TRP A 237 -11.24 7.97 -5.64
N THR A 238 -10.82 6.70 -5.61
CA THR A 238 -10.74 5.84 -6.79
C THR A 238 -12.12 5.61 -7.41
N LYS A 239 -13.16 5.38 -6.58
CA LYS A 239 -14.56 5.24 -7.06
C LYS A 239 -15.04 6.51 -7.76
N VAL A 240 -14.78 7.68 -7.16
CA VAL A 240 -15.11 8.98 -7.77
C VAL A 240 -14.38 9.17 -9.09
N GLN A 241 -13.08 8.84 -9.16
CA GLN A 241 -12.28 8.96 -10.38
C GLN A 241 -12.81 8.06 -11.50
N VAL A 242 -13.15 6.80 -11.21
CA VAL A 242 -13.71 5.86 -12.19
C VAL A 242 -15.03 6.38 -12.75
N LEU A 243 -15.93 6.86 -11.89
CA LEU A 243 -17.20 7.45 -12.35
C LEU A 243 -16.96 8.73 -13.16
N TRP A 244 -16.11 9.64 -12.68
CA TRP A 244 -15.82 10.91 -13.35
C TRP A 244 -15.21 10.69 -14.74
N THR A 245 -14.20 9.80 -14.87
CA THR A 245 -13.56 9.48 -16.15
C THR A 245 -14.52 8.85 -17.16
N SER A 246 -15.53 8.09 -16.70
CA SER A 246 -16.56 7.51 -17.56
C SER A 246 -17.58 8.55 -18.07
N LEU A 247 -17.91 9.54 -17.24
CA LEU A 247 -18.95 10.54 -17.51
C LEU A 247 -18.43 11.81 -18.19
N GLU A 248 -17.16 12.15 -17.99
CA GLU A 248 -16.48 13.30 -18.62
C GLU A 248 -16.70 13.38 -20.14
N PRO A 249 -16.43 12.32 -20.95
CA PRO A 249 -16.65 12.41 -22.40
C PRO A 249 -18.13 12.56 -22.79
N VAL A 250 -19.06 12.20 -21.92
CA VAL A 250 -20.50 12.21 -22.20
C VAL A 250 -21.10 13.59 -21.96
N PHE A 251 -20.64 14.29 -20.92
CA PHE A 251 -21.25 15.55 -20.46
C PHE A 251 -20.42 16.81 -20.74
N THR A 252 -19.13 16.69 -21.06
CA THR A 252 -18.28 17.85 -21.42
C THR A 252 -18.45 18.27 -22.90
N GLY A 253 -18.99 17.40 -23.75
CA GLY A 253 -19.26 17.71 -25.16
C GLY A 253 -20.26 16.76 -25.83
N GLY A 254 -20.67 17.09 -27.06
CA GLY A 254 -21.53 16.24 -27.88
C GLY A 254 -23.03 16.45 -27.69
N ASP A 255 -23.83 15.65 -28.40
CA ASP A 255 -25.28 15.83 -28.47
C ASP A 255 -26.02 15.35 -27.22
N ILE A 256 -25.44 14.42 -26.45
CA ILE A 256 -26.02 13.92 -25.21
C ILE A 256 -26.12 15.05 -24.17
N ALA A 257 -25.07 15.86 -24.02
CA ALA A 257 -25.08 17.02 -23.12
C ALA A 257 -26.20 18.04 -23.47
N LYS A 258 -26.52 18.19 -24.77
CA LYS A 258 -27.64 19.06 -25.22
C LYS A 258 -29.00 18.45 -24.93
N GLN A 259 -29.13 17.12 -24.99
CA GLN A 259 -30.38 16.40 -24.69
C GLN A 259 -30.62 16.26 -23.19
N MET A 260 -29.57 16.32 -22.36
CA MET A 260 -29.62 16.23 -20.90
C MET A 260 -29.01 17.48 -20.22
N PRO A 261 -29.59 18.68 -20.41
CA PRO A 261 -28.97 19.94 -19.99
C PRO A 261 -28.89 20.10 -18.46
N ALA A 262 -29.83 19.50 -17.72
CA ALA A 262 -29.84 19.55 -16.25
C ALA A 262 -28.66 18.75 -15.67
N GLU A 263 -28.47 17.51 -16.15
CA GLU A 263 -27.36 16.65 -15.78
C GLU A 263 -26.03 17.19 -16.25
N ALA A 264 -25.95 17.75 -17.46
CA ALA A 264 -24.74 18.40 -17.97
C ALA A 264 -24.32 19.59 -17.09
N LYS A 265 -25.28 20.43 -16.67
CA LYS A 265 -25.00 21.55 -15.75
C LYS A 265 -24.52 21.05 -14.38
N ARG A 266 -25.12 19.98 -13.86
CA ARG A 266 -24.69 19.35 -12.60
C ARG A 266 -23.27 18.79 -12.72
N PHE A 267 -22.97 18.09 -13.81
CA PHE A 267 -21.66 17.52 -14.07
C PHE A 267 -20.58 18.61 -14.17
N HIS A 268 -20.86 19.76 -14.80
CA HIS A 268 -19.91 20.88 -14.82
C HIS A 268 -19.58 21.42 -13.42
N GLY A 269 -20.54 21.42 -12.49
CA GLY A 269 -20.27 21.75 -11.09
C GLY A 269 -19.33 20.74 -10.43
N ILE A 270 -19.63 19.45 -10.59
CA ILE A 270 -18.80 18.33 -10.10
C ILE A 270 -17.39 18.41 -10.70
N ASP A 271 -17.27 18.68 -11.99
CA ASP A 271 -15.99 18.77 -12.70
C ASP A 271 -15.10 19.91 -12.19
N LYS A 272 -15.71 21.05 -11.86
CA LYS A 272 -15.01 22.18 -11.24
C LYS A 272 -14.48 21.82 -9.85
N ASP A 273 -15.31 21.18 -9.03
CA ASP A 273 -14.95 20.77 -7.68
C ASP A 273 -13.86 19.68 -7.72
N TRP A 274 -14.00 18.69 -8.63
CA TRP A 274 -12.99 17.67 -8.91
C TRP A 274 -11.65 18.29 -9.30
N THR A 275 -11.64 19.21 -10.26
CA THR A 275 -10.43 19.91 -10.68
C THR A 275 -9.78 20.68 -9.52
N THR A 276 -10.60 21.29 -8.65
CA THR A 276 -10.11 22.03 -7.48
C THR A 276 -9.42 21.10 -6.47
N ILE A 277 -10.02 19.95 -6.15
CA ILE A 277 -9.41 19.00 -5.20
C ILE A 277 -8.17 18.33 -5.80
N MET A 278 -8.19 18.01 -7.09
CA MET A 278 -7.05 17.38 -7.77
C MET A 278 -5.85 18.33 -7.85
N SER A 279 -6.06 19.62 -8.13
CA SER A 279 -4.98 20.60 -8.14
C SER A 279 -4.30 20.72 -6.76
N LYS A 280 -5.09 20.83 -5.69
CA LYS A 280 -4.56 20.90 -4.31
C LYS A 280 -3.84 19.62 -3.92
N ALA A 281 -4.40 18.47 -4.28
CA ALA A 281 -3.77 17.18 -4.04
C ALA A 281 -2.44 17.03 -4.78
N ALA A 282 -2.35 17.50 -6.03
CA ALA A 282 -1.13 17.47 -6.82
C ALA A 282 -0.02 18.39 -6.25
N GLU A 283 -0.39 19.50 -5.60
CA GLU A 283 0.57 20.38 -4.90
C GLU A 283 1.17 19.71 -3.65
N THR A 284 0.36 18.98 -2.88
CA THR A 284 0.82 18.28 -1.67
C THR A 284 1.57 16.99 -2.02
N ALA A 285 1.04 16.19 -2.94
CA ALA A 285 1.53 14.88 -3.41
C ALA A 285 1.70 13.77 -2.36
N THR A 286 2.06 14.07 -1.12
CA THR A 286 2.24 13.09 -0.03
C THR A 286 0.94 12.40 0.33
N VAL A 287 0.93 11.07 0.35
CA VAL A 287 -0.29 10.25 0.48
C VAL A 287 -1.07 10.59 1.75
N VAL A 288 -0.39 10.56 2.90
CA VAL A 288 -1.05 10.78 4.21
C VAL A 288 -1.62 12.19 4.29
N GLU A 289 -0.86 13.21 3.87
CA GLU A 289 -1.29 14.60 3.93
C GLU A 289 -2.46 14.89 2.98
N CYS A 290 -2.43 14.33 1.76
CA CYS A 290 -3.55 14.44 0.82
C CYS A 290 -4.83 13.83 1.38
N CYS A 291 -4.73 12.63 1.97
CA CYS A 291 -5.89 11.93 2.52
C CYS A 291 -6.39 12.52 3.84
N GLN A 292 -5.53 13.18 4.62
CA GLN A 292 -5.93 13.93 5.82
C GLN A 292 -6.56 15.30 5.51
N ASN A 293 -6.58 15.72 4.24
CA ASN A 293 -7.18 16.98 3.86
C ASN A 293 -8.71 16.96 4.02
N GLU A 294 -9.21 17.76 4.96
CA GLU A 294 -10.64 17.87 5.28
C GLU A 294 -11.51 18.24 4.07
N LEU A 295 -11.01 19.11 3.18
CA LEU A 295 -11.76 19.51 1.98
C LEU A 295 -11.98 18.30 1.05
N LEU A 296 -10.95 17.46 0.90
CA LEU A 296 -11.02 16.25 0.09
C LEU A 296 -12.00 15.24 0.71
N LYS A 297 -11.88 14.97 2.01
CA LYS A 297 -12.79 14.06 2.74
C LYS A 297 -14.24 14.50 2.68
N GLN A 298 -14.53 15.80 2.75
CA GLN A 298 -15.89 16.33 2.68
C GLN A 298 -16.47 16.34 1.26
N LEU A 299 -15.65 16.64 0.25
CA LEU A 299 -16.13 16.72 -1.13
C LEU A 299 -16.28 15.35 -1.79
N LEU A 300 -15.42 14.36 -1.50
CA LEU A 300 -15.48 13.05 -2.15
C LEU A 300 -16.87 12.38 -2.08
N PRO A 301 -17.56 12.30 -0.92
CA PRO A 301 -18.92 11.73 -0.84
C PRO A 301 -19.95 12.53 -1.65
N VAL A 302 -19.83 13.86 -1.67
CA VAL A 302 -20.72 14.76 -2.41
C VAL A 302 -20.55 14.57 -3.92
N LEU A 303 -19.30 14.49 -4.38
CA LEU A 303 -18.96 14.22 -5.77
C LEU A 303 -19.44 12.84 -6.18
N HIS A 304 -19.22 11.82 -5.35
CA HIS A 304 -19.69 10.47 -5.59
C HIS A 304 -21.21 10.41 -5.78
N GLY A 305 -21.99 10.95 -4.84
CA GLY A 305 -23.46 10.99 -4.98
C GLY A 305 -23.94 11.84 -6.16
N GLY A 306 -23.17 12.89 -6.50
CA GLY A 306 -23.34 13.67 -7.72
C GLY A 306 -23.23 12.83 -8.99
N LEU A 307 -22.11 12.12 -9.11
CA LEU A 307 -21.77 11.28 -10.25
C LEU A 307 -22.72 10.08 -10.38
N GLU A 308 -23.06 9.41 -9.27
CA GLU A 308 -24.02 8.31 -9.28
C GLU A 308 -25.40 8.75 -9.80
N SER A 309 -25.85 9.95 -9.41
CA SER A 309 -27.10 10.49 -9.92
C SER A 309 -27.03 10.77 -11.42
N CYS A 310 -25.92 11.32 -11.91
CA CYS A 310 -25.70 11.51 -13.34
C CYS A 310 -25.66 10.18 -14.10
N GLN A 311 -24.99 9.17 -13.54
CA GLN A 311 -24.91 7.81 -14.10
C GLN A 311 -26.29 7.17 -14.21
N LYS A 312 -27.11 7.23 -13.15
CA LYS A 312 -28.49 6.70 -13.16
C LYS A 312 -29.38 7.42 -14.18
N SER A 313 -29.28 8.75 -14.27
CA SER A 313 -29.99 9.51 -15.31
C SER A 313 -29.55 9.10 -16.71
N LEU A 314 -28.24 8.89 -16.92
CA LEU A 314 -27.70 8.44 -18.20
C LEU A 314 -28.21 7.05 -18.58
N GLU A 315 -28.23 6.11 -17.65
CA GLU A 315 -28.77 4.76 -17.88
C GLU A 315 -30.25 4.79 -18.26
N SER A 316 -31.05 5.59 -17.54
CA SER A 316 -32.47 5.79 -17.87
C SER A 316 -32.65 6.41 -19.26
N TYR A 317 -31.82 7.39 -19.62
CA TYR A 317 -31.80 7.99 -20.95
C TYR A 317 -31.45 6.96 -22.04
N LEU A 318 -30.42 6.14 -21.84
CA LEU A 318 -30.03 5.08 -22.78
C LEU A 318 -31.14 4.04 -22.95
N GLU A 319 -31.81 3.65 -21.87
CA GLU A 319 -32.94 2.73 -21.93
C GLU A 319 -34.14 3.34 -22.67
N GLY A 320 -34.40 4.64 -22.47
CA GLY A 320 -35.37 5.38 -23.28
C GLY A 320 -35.05 5.36 -24.77
N LYS A 321 -33.76 5.48 -25.15
CA LYS A 321 -33.32 5.38 -26.54
C LYS A 321 -33.49 3.97 -27.11
N ARG A 322 -33.17 2.93 -26.34
CA ARG A 322 -33.37 1.53 -26.72
C ARG A 322 -34.83 1.19 -26.98
N ASN A 323 -35.73 1.69 -26.14
CA ASN A 323 -37.17 1.49 -26.33
C ASN A 323 -37.70 2.11 -27.63
N LYS A 324 -37.14 3.24 -28.07
CA LYS A 324 -37.51 3.87 -29.35
C LYS A 324 -36.97 3.12 -30.57
N PHE A 325 -35.74 2.61 -30.46
CA PHE A 325 -35.06 1.85 -31.51
C PHE A 325 -34.46 0.55 -30.94
N PRO A 326 -35.22 -0.57 -30.97
CA PRO A 326 -34.83 -1.82 -30.31
C PRO A 326 -33.50 -2.43 -30.78
N ARG A 327 -32.99 -2.06 -31.96
CA ARG A 327 -31.67 -2.53 -32.43
C ARG A 327 -30.53 -2.06 -31.52
N PHE A 328 -30.72 -1.01 -30.72
CA PHE A 328 -29.75 -0.58 -29.71
C PHE A 328 -29.56 -1.58 -28.55
N TYR A 329 -30.41 -2.61 -28.40
CA TYR A 329 -30.16 -3.70 -27.45
C TYR A 329 -29.01 -4.63 -27.89
N PHE A 330 -28.65 -4.64 -29.18
CA PHE A 330 -27.57 -5.49 -29.71
C PHE A 330 -26.17 -4.86 -29.61
N VAL A 331 -26.08 -3.61 -29.14
CA VAL A 331 -24.81 -2.90 -28.96
C VAL A 331 -24.49 -2.65 -27.48
N SER A 332 -23.20 -2.71 -27.15
CA SER A 332 -22.71 -2.40 -25.80
C SER A 332 -22.89 -0.92 -25.46
N ASN A 333 -22.94 -0.58 -24.15
CA ASN A 333 -23.10 0.81 -23.69
C ASN A 333 -22.03 1.78 -24.26
N PRO A 334 -20.73 1.44 -24.31
CA PRO A 334 -19.73 2.35 -24.87
C PRO A 334 -19.96 2.65 -26.37
N VAL A 335 -20.34 1.63 -27.15
CA VAL A 335 -20.65 1.79 -28.58
C VAL A 335 -21.91 2.64 -28.75
N LEU A 336 -22.94 2.37 -27.95
CA LEU A 336 -24.17 3.16 -27.96
C LEU A 336 -23.91 4.63 -27.62
N LEU A 337 -23.09 4.91 -26.60
CA LEU A 337 -22.71 6.27 -26.23
C LEU A 337 -21.94 6.97 -27.36
N LYS A 338 -21.03 6.27 -28.05
CA LYS A 338 -20.33 6.80 -29.23
C LYS A 338 -21.32 7.18 -30.35
N ILE A 339 -22.25 6.29 -30.67
CA ILE A 339 -23.27 6.53 -31.70
C ILE A 339 -24.15 7.73 -31.32
N LEU A 340 -24.60 7.81 -30.07
CA LEU A 340 -25.49 8.86 -29.58
C LEU A 340 -24.79 10.23 -29.43
N SER A 341 -23.50 10.25 -29.11
CA SER A 341 -22.73 11.50 -28.95
C SER A 341 -22.45 12.19 -30.27
N GLN A 342 -22.39 11.42 -31.36
CA GLN A 342 -22.14 11.86 -32.74
C GLN A 342 -23.40 11.84 -33.61
N GLY A 343 -24.59 11.75 -33.01
CA GLY A 343 -25.84 11.51 -33.75
C GLY A 343 -26.23 12.59 -34.76
N SER A 344 -25.71 13.81 -34.62
CA SER A 344 -25.91 14.90 -35.60
C SER A 344 -25.00 14.79 -36.84
N ASP A 345 -23.91 14.04 -36.75
CA ASP A 345 -22.97 13.84 -37.87
C ASP A 345 -23.08 12.41 -38.40
N ALA A 346 -23.84 12.26 -39.48
CA ALA A 346 -24.13 10.97 -40.08
C ALA A 346 -22.88 10.30 -40.70
N ASP A 347 -21.86 11.08 -41.07
CA ASP A 347 -20.60 10.55 -41.58
C ASP A 347 -19.82 9.82 -40.47
N SER A 348 -19.85 10.34 -39.24
CA SER A 348 -19.20 9.73 -38.07
C SER A 348 -19.81 8.38 -37.67
N VAL A 349 -21.09 8.14 -37.99
CA VAL A 349 -21.81 6.89 -37.66
C VAL A 349 -21.56 5.78 -38.69
N GLN A 350 -20.90 6.07 -39.83
CA GLN A 350 -20.69 5.11 -40.93
C GLN A 350 -20.07 3.79 -40.48
N GLU A 351 -19.10 3.83 -39.57
CA GLU A 351 -18.38 2.64 -39.08
C GLU A 351 -19.20 1.77 -38.12
N ASP A 352 -20.32 2.29 -37.62
CA ASP A 352 -21.15 1.62 -36.62
C ASP A 352 -22.45 1.04 -37.23
N PHE A 353 -22.73 1.25 -38.53
CA PHE A 353 -23.92 0.68 -39.19
C PHE A 353 -23.93 -0.85 -39.21
N GLU A 354 -22.78 -1.49 -39.44
CA GLU A 354 -22.64 -2.95 -39.42
C GLU A 354 -23.03 -3.57 -38.06
N LYS A 355 -22.90 -2.78 -36.98
CA LYS A 355 -23.30 -3.21 -35.63
C LYS A 355 -24.79 -3.08 -35.37
N LEU A 356 -25.50 -2.26 -36.16
CA LEU A 356 -26.93 -2.00 -36.03
C LEU A 356 -27.78 -2.77 -37.06
N PHE A 357 -27.19 -3.06 -38.23
CA PHE A 357 -27.84 -3.69 -39.37
C PHE A 357 -26.94 -4.77 -39.96
N ASP A 358 -27.53 -5.95 -40.16
CA ASP A 358 -26.83 -7.11 -40.72
C ASP A 358 -26.42 -6.91 -42.20
N ALA A 359 -27.30 -6.27 -42.98
CA ALA A 359 -27.12 -6.10 -44.44
C ALA A 359 -26.78 -4.67 -44.86
N ILE A 360 -26.44 -3.76 -43.94
CA ILE A 360 -26.04 -2.38 -44.28
C ILE A 360 -24.64 -2.14 -43.72
N SER A 361 -23.66 -2.07 -44.62
CA SER A 361 -22.30 -1.68 -44.26
C SER A 361 -22.16 -0.16 -44.19
N ARG A 362 -22.72 0.54 -45.18
CA ARG A 362 -22.60 2.00 -45.32
C ARG A 362 -23.83 2.62 -45.96
N VAL A 363 -24.00 3.92 -45.76
CA VAL A 363 -25.02 4.73 -46.44
C VAL A 363 -24.37 5.75 -47.37
N VAL A 364 -25.03 6.06 -48.49
CA VAL A 364 -24.56 7.06 -49.46
C VAL A 364 -25.44 8.30 -49.37
N PHE A 365 -24.82 9.43 -49.04
CA PHE A 365 -25.49 10.72 -49.01
C PHE A 365 -25.65 11.33 -50.40
N ASP A 366 -26.64 12.21 -50.55
CA ASP A 366 -26.84 12.98 -51.77
C ASP A 366 -25.65 13.93 -52.03
N LYS A 367 -25.35 14.18 -53.32
CA LYS A 367 -24.22 15.02 -53.72
C LYS A 367 -24.47 16.50 -53.46
N GLU A 368 -25.73 16.94 -53.54
CA GLU A 368 -26.14 18.33 -53.33
C GLU A 368 -26.56 18.58 -51.87
N ASP A 369 -27.21 17.59 -51.25
CA ASP A 369 -27.69 17.68 -49.85
C ASP A 369 -27.16 16.53 -48.99
N ARG A 370 -26.02 16.74 -48.33
CA ARG A 370 -25.38 15.75 -47.45
C ARG A 370 -26.25 15.30 -46.27
N LYS A 371 -27.37 15.97 -45.99
CA LYS A 371 -28.34 15.54 -44.99
C LYS A 371 -29.35 14.54 -45.53
N LYS A 372 -29.23 14.08 -46.77
CA LYS A 372 -30.14 13.07 -47.35
C LYS A 372 -29.39 11.80 -47.67
N ILE A 373 -29.86 10.69 -47.13
CA ILE A 373 -29.42 9.35 -47.53
C ILE A 373 -30.23 8.94 -48.76
N VAL A 374 -29.54 8.55 -49.82
CA VAL A 374 -30.15 8.18 -51.11
C VAL A 374 -29.96 6.70 -51.43
N LYS A 375 -28.84 6.11 -51.00
CA LYS A 375 -28.54 4.69 -51.26
C LYS A 375 -28.00 4.01 -50.01
N ILE A 376 -28.25 2.72 -49.91
CA ILE A 376 -27.62 1.83 -48.93
C ILE A 376 -26.62 0.94 -49.66
N LYS A 377 -25.50 0.66 -49.02
CA LYS A 377 -24.40 -0.13 -49.56
C LYS A 377 -24.09 -1.29 -48.62
N THR A 378 -24.00 -2.47 -49.20
CA THR A 378 -23.60 -3.71 -48.52
C THR A 378 -22.26 -4.14 -49.11
N VAL A 379 -21.28 -4.42 -48.25
CA VAL A 379 -19.93 -4.81 -48.67
C VAL A 379 -19.62 -6.19 -48.10
N ALA A 380 -19.33 -7.14 -48.99
CA ALA A 380 -18.95 -8.52 -48.64
C ALA A 380 -17.66 -8.89 -49.39
N GLY A 381 -16.51 -8.73 -48.74
CA GLY A 381 -15.20 -8.93 -49.37
C GLY A 381 -14.94 -7.94 -50.50
N SER A 382 -14.77 -8.42 -51.73
CA SER A 382 -14.64 -7.58 -52.94
C SER A 382 -15.97 -7.28 -53.63
N ALA A 383 -17.07 -7.87 -53.19
CA ALA A 383 -18.39 -7.66 -53.75
C ALA A 383 -19.07 -6.48 -53.04
N GLU A 384 -19.67 -5.59 -53.82
CA GLU A 384 -20.42 -4.46 -53.32
C GLU A 384 -21.81 -4.46 -53.97
N GLU A 385 -22.84 -4.40 -53.13
CA GLU A 385 -24.22 -4.27 -53.57
C GLU A 385 -24.77 -2.91 -53.14
N VAL A 386 -25.45 -2.22 -54.07
CA VAL A 386 -25.95 -0.87 -53.83
C VAL A 386 -27.43 -0.81 -54.15
N VAL A 387 -28.25 -0.53 -53.14
CA VAL A 387 -29.70 -0.39 -53.30
C VAL A 387 -30.07 1.09 -53.21
N THR A 388 -30.79 1.57 -54.22
CA THR A 388 -31.28 2.96 -54.23
C THR A 388 -32.60 3.05 -53.48
N LEU A 389 -32.68 3.94 -52.50
CA LEU A 389 -33.88 4.10 -51.68
C LEU A 389 -35.08 4.59 -52.53
N SER A 390 -36.28 4.19 -52.12
CA SER A 390 -37.55 4.61 -52.76
C SER A 390 -37.81 6.10 -52.64
N ALA A 391 -37.44 6.67 -51.51
CA ALA A 391 -37.44 8.10 -51.27
C ALA A 391 -36.16 8.46 -50.51
N PRO A 392 -35.51 9.59 -50.82
CA PRO A 392 -34.39 10.08 -50.03
C PRO A 392 -34.81 10.28 -48.58
N LEU A 393 -34.02 9.75 -47.64
CA LEU A 393 -34.27 9.90 -46.21
C LEU A 393 -33.47 11.09 -45.69
N LYS A 394 -34.15 12.02 -45.02
CA LYS A 394 -33.51 13.17 -44.40
C LYS A 394 -32.97 12.81 -43.00
N VAL A 395 -31.70 13.08 -42.76
CA VAL A 395 -31.03 12.95 -41.45
C VAL A 395 -31.25 14.24 -40.67
N GLU A 396 -32.38 14.30 -39.98
CA GLU A 396 -32.73 15.41 -39.10
C GLU A 396 -33.35 14.90 -37.80
N GLY A 397 -33.16 15.67 -36.74
CA GLY A 397 -33.66 15.33 -35.41
C GLY A 397 -32.79 14.29 -34.71
N ASN A 398 -33.41 13.48 -33.84
CA ASN A 398 -32.67 12.52 -33.06
C ASN A 398 -32.25 11.31 -33.89
N ILE A 399 -31.12 10.71 -33.53
CA ILE A 399 -30.56 9.55 -34.24
C ILE A 399 -31.51 8.36 -34.30
N GLU A 400 -32.26 8.10 -33.23
CA GLU A 400 -33.24 7.01 -33.24
C GLU A 400 -34.36 7.22 -34.29
N ASP A 401 -34.72 8.46 -34.58
CA ASP A 401 -35.86 8.78 -35.46
C ASP A 401 -35.49 8.55 -36.92
N TRP A 402 -34.32 9.03 -37.34
CA TRP A 402 -33.86 8.82 -38.70
C TRP A 402 -33.35 7.38 -38.93
N LEU A 403 -32.77 6.70 -37.93
CA LEU A 403 -32.42 5.27 -38.06
C LEU A 403 -33.67 4.38 -38.25
N LYS A 404 -34.76 4.69 -37.53
CA LYS A 404 -36.05 4.02 -37.75
C LYS A 404 -36.64 4.35 -39.11
N GLY A 405 -36.48 5.59 -39.57
CA GLY A 405 -36.82 6.00 -40.92
C GLY A 405 -36.04 5.21 -41.98
N LEU A 406 -34.75 4.97 -41.76
CA LEU A 406 -33.90 4.17 -42.64
C LEU A 406 -34.38 2.72 -42.73
N GLU A 407 -34.74 2.11 -41.60
CA GLU A 407 -35.30 0.75 -41.58
C GLU A 407 -36.59 0.64 -42.41
N VAL A 408 -37.51 1.60 -42.25
CA VAL A 408 -38.76 1.63 -43.03
C VAL A 408 -38.49 1.86 -44.52
N GLN A 409 -37.56 2.76 -44.86
CA GLN A 409 -37.22 3.03 -46.26
C GLN A 409 -36.48 1.87 -46.92
N MET A 410 -35.62 1.17 -46.19
CA MET A 410 -35.00 -0.07 -46.63
C MET A 410 -36.07 -1.10 -47.00
N GLN A 411 -37.00 -1.41 -46.07
CA GLN A 411 -38.08 -2.37 -46.30
C GLN A 411 -38.97 -1.97 -47.49
N ARG A 412 -39.30 -0.68 -47.63
CA ARG A 412 -40.08 -0.17 -48.76
C ARG A 412 -39.34 -0.32 -50.09
N SER A 413 -38.03 -0.09 -50.10
CA SER A 413 -37.21 -0.18 -51.31
C SER A 413 -37.05 -1.61 -51.79
N ILE A 414 -36.76 -2.54 -50.89
CA ILE A 414 -36.73 -3.96 -51.22
C ILE A 414 -38.11 -4.42 -51.72
N ARG A 415 -39.20 -4.04 -51.04
CA ARG A 415 -40.56 -4.38 -51.50
C ARG A 415 -40.90 -3.80 -52.88
N ARG A 416 -40.44 -2.58 -53.18
CA ARG A 416 -40.58 -1.96 -54.51
C ARG A 416 -39.81 -2.78 -55.55
N ASP A 417 -38.56 -3.10 -55.26
CA ASP A 417 -37.67 -3.80 -56.19
C ASP A 417 -38.18 -5.23 -56.46
N CYS A 418 -38.61 -5.97 -55.44
CA CYS A 418 -39.27 -7.27 -55.63
C CYS A 418 -40.55 -7.17 -56.46
N LYS A 419 -41.35 -6.10 -56.30
CA LYS A 419 -42.57 -5.91 -57.08
C LYS A 419 -42.27 -5.63 -58.55
N TYR A 420 -41.25 -4.82 -58.84
CA TYR A 420 -40.81 -4.58 -60.21
C TYR A 420 -40.20 -5.84 -60.83
N ALA A 421 -39.35 -6.55 -60.09
CA ALA A 421 -38.80 -7.83 -60.52
C ALA A 421 -39.90 -8.82 -60.89
N ALA A 422 -40.91 -9.01 -60.02
CA ALA A 422 -42.02 -9.92 -60.25
C ALA A 422 -42.91 -9.54 -61.46
N HIS A 423 -42.95 -8.26 -61.84
CA HIS A 423 -43.64 -7.83 -63.06
C HIS A 423 -42.77 -8.04 -64.30
N GLU A 424 -41.47 -7.72 -64.22
CA GLU A 424 -40.53 -7.88 -65.32
C GLU A 424 -40.19 -9.34 -65.64
N THR A 425 -40.34 -10.27 -64.68
CA THR A 425 -40.19 -11.72 -64.96
C THR A 425 -41.13 -12.22 -66.04
N ALA A 426 -42.35 -11.67 -66.14
CA ALA A 426 -43.30 -12.03 -67.20
C ALA A 426 -42.83 -11.58 -68.60
N LEU A 427 -41.91 -10.62 -68.67
CA LEU A 427 -41.32 -10.10 -69.91
C LEU A 427 -40.03 -10.86 -70.31
N VAL A 428 -39.50 -11.71 -69.41
CA VAL A 428 -38.30 -12.50 -69.67
C VAL A 428 -38.61 -13.53 -70.76
N GLY A 429 -37.78 -13.54 -71.81
CA GLY A 429 -37.96 -14.38 -72.99
C GLY A 429 -38.79 -13.76 -74.11
N SER A 430 -39.53 -12.68 -73.86
CA SER A 430 -40.25 -11.92 -74.91
C SER A 430 -39.58 -10.59 -75.24
N GLN A 431 -39.24 -9.80 -74.22
CA GLN A 431 -38.68 -8.44 -74.37
C GLN A 431 -37.38 -8.23 -73.59
N LEU A 432 -37.04 -9.12 -72.66
CA LEU A 432 -35.85 -9.04 -71.83
C LEU A 432 -35.12 -10.40 -71.80
N SER A 433 -33.78 -10.40 -71.87
CA SER A 433 -33.02 -11.64 -71.70
C SER A 433 -32.94 -12.02 -70.22
N LEU A 434 -32.79 -13.31 -69.92
CA LEU A 434 -32.62 -13.77 -68.53
C LEU A 434 -31.39 -13.14 -67.87
N ARG A 435 -30.33 -12.91 -68.65
CA ARG A 435 -29.10 -12.29 -68.14
C ARG A 435 -29.31 -10.83 -67.78
N ASP A 436 -29.98 -10.06 -68.64
CA ASP A 436 -30.29 -8.65 -68.35
C ASP A 436 -31.21 -8.50 -67.13
N PHE A 437 -32.08 -9.48 -66.90
CA PHE A 437 -32.91 -9.53 -65.69
C PHE A 437 -32.05 -9.76 -64.44
N CYS A 438 -31.19 -10.78 -64.45
CA CYS A 438 -30.30 -11.09 -63.33
C CYS A 438 -29.29 -9.96 -63.03
N ASP A 439 -28.77 -9.27 -64.05
CA ASP A 439 -27.80 -8.18 -63.87
C ASP A 439 -28.46 -6.87 -63.37
N ARG A 440 -29.78 -6.73 -63.49
CA ARG A 440 -30.52 -5.51 -63.13
C ARG A 440 -31.00 -5.48 -61.67
N TYR A 441 -31.31 -6.64 -61.09
CA TYR A 441 -31.85 -6.74 -59.74
C TYR A 441 -30.78 -7.15 -58.73
N ILE A 442 -31.06 -6.86 -57.46
CA ILE A 442 -30.23 -7.30 -56.34
C ILE A 442 -30.19 -8.83 -56.26
N ALA A 443 -29.14 -9.37 -55.65
CA ALA A 443 -28.87 -10.81 -55.64
C ALA A 443 -29.91 -11.62 -54.86
N GLN A 444 -30.55 -11.01 -53.85
CA GLN A 444 -31.63 -11.59 -53.04
C GLN A 444 -32.99 -11.44 -53.72
#